data_AF-A0AAJ2U5V0-F1
#
_entry.id   AF-A0AAJ2U5V0-F1
#
_cell.length_a   1.000
_cell.length_b   1.000
_cell.length_c   1.000
_cell.angle_alpha   90.00
_cell.angle_beta   90.00
_cell.angle_gamma   90.00
#
_symmetry.space_group_name_H-M   'P 1'
#
loop_
_entity.id
_entity.type
_entity.pdbx_description
1 polymer ?
#
loop_
_entity_poly.entity_id
_entity_poly.type
_entity_poly.pdbx_seq_one_letter_code
_entity_poly.pdbx_strand_id
1 'polypeptide(L)'
;QMPLPNENRIYTYADYLSWTEDVRAEIIDGVPYLHAAPSRIHHEILSELHRQIANYLVGKECKVYPAPFHVVLNLEEETTTK
;
A
#
# COMPACT_ATOMS: atom_id res chain seq x y z
N GLN A 1 12.26 3.56 -0.69
CA GLN A 1 11.60 3.54 0.62
C GLN A 1 12.67 3.64 1.70
N MET A 2 12.34 4.23 2.85
CA MET A 2 13.24 4.34 4.00
C MET A 2 12.48 3.87 5.25
N PRO A 3 13.05 2.98 6.08
CA PRO A 3 12.41 2.58 7.32
C PRO A 3 12.38 3.76 8.30
N LEU A 4 11.30 3.92 9.07
CA LEU A 4 11.32 4.85 10.20
C LEU A 4 12.32 4.36 11.27
N PRO A 5 12.93 5.27 12.05
CA PRO A 5 13.85 4.90 13.10
C PRO A 5 13.22 3.86 14.04
N ASN A 6 13.95 2.76 14.23
CA ASN A 6 13.50 1.56 14.92
C ASN A 6 13.43 1.81 16.43
N GLU A 7 12.26 2.21 16.92
CA GLU A 7 11.83 1.90 18.28
C GLU A 7 11.42 0.42 18.25
N ASN A 8 11.86 -0.45 19.17
CA ASN A 8 11.64 -1.91 19.21
C ASN A 8 10.14 -2.33 19.26
N ARG A 9 9.32 -1.84 18.34
CA ARG A 9 7.87 -1.90 18.30
C ARG A 9 7.46 -2.49 16.96
N ILE A 10 6.58 -3.47 17.04
CA ILE A 10 5.87 -4.03 15.89
C ILE A 10 4.63 -3.17 15.68
N TYR A 11 4.47 -2.60 14.49
CA TYR A 11 3.29 -1.80 14.13
C TYR A 11 2.19 -2.70 13.57
N THR A 12 0.95 -2.43 13.98
CA THR A 12 -0.27 -3.14 13.54
C THR A 12 -1.06 -2.30 12.55
N TYR A 13 -2.04 -2.91 11.87
CA TYR A 13 -2.99 -2.16 11.05
C TYR A 13 -3.78 -1.12 11.86
N ALA A 14 -4.11 -1.42 13.11
CA ALA A 14 -4.76 -0.46 14.01
C ALA A 14 -3.89 0.77 14.27
N ASP A 15 -2.56 0.58 14.40
CA ASP A 15 -1.62 1.70 14.52
C ASP A 15 -1.59 2.54 13.25
N TYR A 16 -1.59 1.91 12.07
CA TYR A 16 -1.65 2.61 10.78
C TYR A 16 -2.88 3.52 10.67
N LEU A 17 -4.05 3.05 11.11
CA LEU A 17 -5.30 3.84 11.06
C LEU A 17 -5.26 5.09 11.94
N SER A 18 -4.34 5.16 12.90
CA SER A 18 -4.14 6.34 13.76
C SER A 18 -3.23 7.40 13.14
N TRP A 19 -2.52 7.07 12.04
CA TRP A 19 -1.63 8.01 11.38
C TRP A 19 -2.40 9.07 10.59
N THR A 20 -1.79 10.24 10.45
CA THR A 20 -2.34 11.34 9.67
C THR A 20 -2.25 11.04 8.17
N GLU A 21 -3.23 11.52 7.38
CA GLU A 21 -3.34 11.20 5.94
C GLU A 21 -2.13 11.67 5.09
N ASP A 22 -1.31 12.57 5.61
CA ASP A 22 -0.08 13.05 4.97
C ASP A 22 1.06 12.02 5.05
N VAL A 23 0.97 11.03 5.94
CA VAL A 23 1.96 9.95 6.05
C VAL A 23 1.62 8.84 5.06
N ARG A 24 2.37 8.80 3.95
CA ARG A 24 2.36 7.65 3.03
C ARG A 24 3.39 6.63 3.49
N ALA A 25 2.94 5.64 4.21
CA ALA A 25 3.76 4.51 4.64
C ALA A 25 3.10 3.17 4.30
N GLU A 26 3.91 2.12 4.28
CA GLU A 26 3.49 0.73 4.27
C GLU A 26 4.04 0.06 5.53
N ILE A 27 3.27 -0.85 6.12
CA ILE A 27 3.76 -1.73 7.18
C ILE A 27 4.08 -3.09 6.54
N ILE A 28 5.33 -3.51 6.62
CA ILE A 28 5.80 -4.80 6.12
C ILE A 28 6.44 -5.53 7.31
N ASP A 29 5.91 -6.69 7.67
CA ASP A 29 6.34 -7.48 8.84
C ASP A 29 6.42 -6.66 10.14
N GLY A 30 5.45 -5.75 10.32
CA GLY A 30 5.38 -4.85 11.47
C GLY A 30 6.36 -3.67 11.43
N VAL A 31 7.13 -3.51 10.36
CA VAL A 31 8.06 -2.40 10.19
C VAL A 31 7.47 -1.35 9.23
N PRO A 32 7.42 -0.07 9.64
CA PRO A 32 6.88 1.00 8.81
C PRO A 32 7.94 1.54 7.83
N TYR A 33 7.55 1.65 6.56
CA TYR A 33 8.37 2.17 5.47
C TYR A 33 7.72 3.40 4.84
N LEU A 34 8.44 4.53 4.83
CA LEU A 34 7.97 5.74 4.15
C LEU A 34 8.13 5.63 2.63
N HIS A 35 7.10 6.09 1.93
CA HIS A 35 7.07 6.20 0.48
C HIS A 35 7.65 7.54 0.04
N ALA A 36 8.60 7.48 -0.90
CA ALA A 36 9.05 8.69 -1.58
C ALA A 36 7.99 9.14 -2.59
N ALA A 37 7.92 10.45 -2.84
CA ALA A 37 7.07 10.98 -3.90
C ALA A 37 7.49 10.37 -5.26
N PRO A 38 6.57 9.75 -6.00
CA PRO A 38 6.86 9.18 -7.31
C PRO A 38 7.23 10.29 -8.31
N SER A 39 8.14 9.98 -9.24
CA SER A 39 8.48 10.91 -10.33
C SER A 39 7.38 10.97 -11.39
N ARG A 40 7.38 12.04 -12.21
CA ARG A 40 6.49 12.15 -13.37
C ARG A 40 6.59 10.93 -14.29
N ILE A 41 7.81 10.43 -14.54
CA ILE A 41 8.08 9.28 -15.41
C ILE A 41 7.50 8.00 -14.80
N HIS A 42 7.64 7.81 -13.47
CA HIS A 42 7.01 6.68 -12.79
C HIS A 42 5.49 6.68 -12.97
N HIS A 43 4.85 7.84 -12.83
CA HIS A 43 3.41 7.98 -13.07
C HIS A 43 2.98 7.76 -14.52
N GLU A 44 3.78 8.20 -15.49
CA GLU A 44 3.54 7.95 -16.91
C GLU A 44 3.51 6.45 -17.23
N ILE A 45 4.52 5.70 -16.75
CA ILE A 45 4.61 4.25 -16.92
C ILE A 45 3.44 3.54 -16.22
N LEU A 46 3.15 3.91 -14.98
CA LEU A 46 2.04 3.33 -14.21
C LEU A 46 0.69 3.53 -14.92
N SER A 47 0.49 4.72 -15.50
CA SER A 47 -0.77 5.06 -16.18
C SER A 47 -0.97 4.23 -17.44
N GLU A 48 0.09 4.04 -18.24
CA GLU A 48 0.01 3.25 -19.46
C GLU A 48 -0.18 1.75 -19.16
N LEU A 49 0.52 1.21 -18.15
CA LEU A 49 0.32 -0.16 -17.70
C LEU A 49 -1.11 -0.39 -17.19
N HIS A 50 -1.61 0.53 -16.35
CA HIS A 50 -2.97 0.48 -15.85
C HIS A 50 -3.99 0.48 -17.00
N ARG A 51 -3.82 1.37 -18.00
CA ARG A 51 -4.69 1.46 -19.16
C ARG A 51 -4.74 0.16 -19.95
N GLN A 52 -3.59 -0.46 -20.22
CA GLN A 52 -3.52 -1.71 -20.98
C GLN A 52 -4.19 -2.86 -20.23
N ILE A 53 -3.93 -3.00 -18.93
CA ILE A 53 -4.57 -4.03 -18.10
C ILE A 53 -6.08 -3.79 -17.99
N ALA A 54 -6.50 -2.55 -17.74
CA ALA A 54 -7.91 -2.19 -17.63
C ALA A 54 -8.69 -2.51 -18.91
N ASN A 55 -8.12 -2.19 -20.07
CA ASN A 55 -8.72 -2.52 -21.37
C ASN A 55 -8.87 -4.03 -21.56
N TYR A 56 -7.86 -4.82 -21.17
CA TYR A 56 -7.93 -6.28 -21.24
C TYR A 56 -9.04 -6.86 -20.34
N LEU A 57 -9.30 -6.22 -19.20
CA LEU A 57 -10.28 -6.69 -18.20
C LEU A 57 -11.74 -6.31 -18.52
N VAL A 58 -12.02 -5.59 -19.61
CA VAL A 58 -13.40 -5.27 -20.02
C VAL A 58 -14.21 -6.55 -20.26
N GLY A 59 -15.33 -6.69 -19.55
CA GLY A 59 -16.19 -7.87 -19.62
C GLY A 59 -15.69 -9.10 -18.85
N LYS A 60 -14.64 -8.97 -18.03
CA LYS A 60 -14.12 -10.02 -17.15
C LYS A 60 -14.49 -9.74 -15.69
N GLU A 61 -14.35 -10.75 -14.84
CA GLU A 61 -14.66 -10.64 -13.41
C GLU A 61 -13.62 -9.80 -12.64
N CYS A 62 -12.36 -9.81 -13.10
CA CYS A 62 -11.27 -9.11 -12.42
C CYS A 62 -11.30 -7.59 -12.65
N LYS A 63 -10.78 -6.85 -11.67
CA LYS A 63 -10.62 -5.39 -11.71
C LYS A 63 -9.17 -5.02 -11.43
N VAL A 64 -8.73 -3.86 -11.92
CA VAL A 64 -7.36 -3.34 -11.71
C VAL A 64 -7.43 -1.98 -11.01
N TYR A 65 -6.56 -1.78 -10.02
CA TYR A 65 -6.46 -0.56 -9.22
C TYR A 65 -4.98 -0.12 -9.18
N PRO A 66 -4.63 1.08 -9.69
CA PRO A 66 -3.26 1.57 -9.63
C PRO A 66 -2.97 2.18 -8.26
N ALA A 67 -1.68 2.29 -7.89
CA ALA A 67 -1.28 3.04 -6.72
C ALA A 67 -1.61 4.53 -6.87
N PRO A 68 -1.99 5.25 -5.78
CA PRO A 68 -2.11 4.77 -4.41
C PRO A 68 -3.40 3.99 -4.15
N PHE A 69 -3.29 2.79 -3.57
CA PHE A 69 -4.41 1.96 -3.14
C PHE A 69 -3.99 1.15 -1.91
N HIS A 70 -4.80 1.16 -0.86
CA HIS A 70 -4.48 0.46 0.37
C HIS A 70 -4.96 -0.99 0.30
N VAL A 71 -4.03 -1.93 0.48
CA VAL A 71 -4.32 -3.36 0.62
C VAL A 71 -3.91 -3.80 2.02
N VAL A 72 -4.83 -4.45 2.73
CA VAL A 72 -4.54 -5.10 4.01
C VAL A 72 -4.50 -6.60 3.77
N LEU A 73 -3.38 -7.22 4.12
CA LEU A 73 -3.19 -8.66 4.04
C LEU A 73 -3.42 -9.27 5.43
N ASN A 74 -3.93 -10.49 5.51
CA ASN A 74 -4.06 -11.28 6.74
C ASN A 74 -4.90 -10.62 7.86
N LEU A 75 -5.98 -9.93 7.50
CA LEU A 75 -6.92 -9.31 8.45
C LEU A 75 -7.45 -10.26 9.54
N GLU A 76 -7.55 -11.57 9.25
CA GLU A 76 -8.07 -12.55 10.20
C GLU A 76 -7.08 -12.86 11.34
N GLU A 77 -5.78 -12.90 11.07
CA GLU A 77 -4.73 -13.26 12.05
C GLU A 77 -4.50 -12.17 13.11
N GLU A 78 -4.77 -10.90 12.78
CA GLU A 78 -4.71 -9.80 13.73
C GLU A 78 -5.83 -9.88 14.80
N THR A 79 -6.97 -10.50 14.49
CA THR A 79 -8.10 -10.58 15.44
C THR A 79 -7.95 -11.70 16.49
N THR A 80 -7.14 -12.71 16.20
CA THR A 80 -6.90 -13.89 17.05
C THR A 80 -5.79 -13.68 18.08
N THR A 81 -5.05 -12.57 17.97
CA THR A 81 -4.00 -12.19 18.92
C THR A 81 -4.52 -11.11 19.87
N LYS A 82 -5.53 -11.47 20.67
CA LYS A 82 -5.95 -10.71 21.85
C LYS A 82 -5.95 -11.61 23.07
#